data_AF-A0A8S0TES2-F1
#
_entry.id   AF-A0A8S0TES2-F1
#
_cell.length_a   1.000
_cell.length_b   1.000
_cell.length_c   1.000
_cell.angle_alpha   90.00
_cell.angle_beta   90.00
_cell.angle_gamma   90.00
#
_symmetry.space_group_name_H-M   'P 1'
#
loop_
_entity.id
_entity.type
_entity.pdbx_description
1 polymer ?
#
loop_
_entity_poly.entity_id
_entity_poly.type
_entity_poly.pdbx_seq_one_letter_code
_entity_poly.pdbx_strand_id
1 'polypeptide(L)'
;MAEQIHSLWGHLPLLVRANSKESVEYILQALWRTRHTGLDAADRQIFREILQLPNDSDIDPLLVCLRVLIRRCVYDNVSKDEMHKLFPAEVLSELQRLLTLLLQKFQKEWREDISKDQ
;
A
#
# COMPACT_ATOMS: atom_id res chain seq x y z
N MET A 1 -5.22 -23.52 -6.72
CA MET A 1 -4.50 -22.56 -5.85
C MET A 1 -5.14 -21.18 -5.92
N ALA A 2 -6.44 -21.04 -5.60
CA ALA A 2 -7.16 -19.76 -5.69
C ALA A 2 -7.66 -19.25 -4.31
N GLU A 3 -7.47 -20.02 -3.24
CA GLU A 3 -8.07 -19.72 -1.93
C GLU A 3 -7.24 -18.76 -1.05
N GLN A 4 -6.02 -18.38 -1.43
CA GLN A 4 -5.19 -17.47 -0.62
C GLN A 4 -5.41 -15.98 -0.90
N ILE A 5 -6.04 -15.60 -2.01
CA ILE A 5 -6.19 -14.17 -2.38
C ILE A 5 -7.36 -13.51 -1.66
N HIS A 6 -8.41 -14.27 -1.29
CA HIS A 6 -9.54 -13.73 -0.51
C HIS A 6 -9.13 -13.22 0.88
N SER A 7 -8.01 -13.72 1.45
CA SER A 7 -7.50 -13.27 2.75
C SER A 7 -6.57 -12.06 2.66
N LEU A 8 -5.96 -11.77 1.50
CA LEU A 8 -4.94 -10.73 1.42
C LEU A 8 -5.57 -9.36 1.70
N TRP A 9 -6.60 -9.00 0.94
CA TRP A 9 -7.19 -7.66 0.98
C TRP A 9 -8.00 -7.34 2.24
N GLY A 10 -8.30 -8.34 3.08
CA GLY A 10 -9.08 -8.20 4.31
C GLY A 10 -8.46 -7.27 5.35
N HIS A 11 -7.17 -6.95 5.23
CA HIS A 11 -6.47 -6.03 6.13
C HIS A 11 -6.44 -4.58 5.63
N LEU A 12 -6.76 -4.30 4.37
CA LEU A 12 -6.82 -2.93 3.84
C LEU A 12 -7.76 -2.01 4.63
N PRO A 13 -8.93 -2.45 5.14
CA PRO A 13 -9.79 -1.61 5.97
C PRO A 13 -9.10 -1.00 7.21
N LEU A 14 -7.97 -1.55 7.67
CA LEU A 14 -7.18 -0.93 8.75
C LEU A 14 -6.67 0.47 8.39
N LEU A 15 -6.50 0.78 7.10
CA LEU A 15 -6.11 2.12 6.64
C LEU A 15 -7.15 3.18 6.96
N VAL A 16 -8.41 2.82 7.19
CA VAL A 16 -9.46 3.77 7.61
C VAL A 16 -9.14 4.36 9.00
N ARG A 17 -8.31 3.67 9.80
CA ARG A 17 -7.83 4.18 11.09
C ARG A 17 -6.76 5.27 10.96
N ALA A 18 -6.13 5.38 9.78
CA ALA A 18 -5.26 6.50 9.49
C ALA A 18 -6.14 7.76 9.39
N ASN A 19 -5.96 8.68 10.33
CA ASN A 19 -6.85 9.84 10.49
C ASN A 19 -6.77 10.87 9.34
N SER A 20 -5.94 10.63 8.32
CA SER A 20 -5.79 11.54 7.18
C SER A 20 -5.24 10.86 5.93
N LYS A 21 -5.47 11.49 4.78
CA LYS A 21 -4.87 11.09 3.50
C LYS A 21 -3.35 11.11 3.56
N GLU A 22 -2.79 12.14 4.20
CA GLU A 22 -1.34 12.35 4.34
C GLU A 22 -0.68 11.22 5.12
N SER A 23 -1.41 10.64 6.08
CA SER A 23 -0.92 9.49 6.85
C SER A 23 -0.81 8.23 5.98
N VAL A 24 -1.82 7.96 5.14
CA VAL A 24 -1.78 6.86 4.16
C VAL A 24 -0.69 7.11 3.12
N GLU A 25 -0.55 8.36 2.68
CA GLU A 25 0.50 8.80 1.76
C GLU A 25 1.90 8.52 2.31
N TYR A 26 2.15 8.90 3.56
CA TYR A 26 3.41 8.66 4.26
C TYR A 26 3.74 7.17 4.34
N ILE A 27 2.76 6.32 4.70
CA ILE A 27 2.94 4.86 4.75
C ILE A 27 3.40 4.31 3.39
N LEU A 28 2.73 4.72 2.31
CA LEU A 28 3.07 4.28 0.95
C LEU A 28 4.48 4.71 0.54
N GLN A 29 4.85 5.97 0.82
CA GLN A 29 6.19 6.47 0.52
C GLN A 29 7.27 5.79 1.36
N ALA A 30 7.04 5.56 2.65
CA ALA A 30 7.97 4.81 3.50
C ALA A 30 8.15 3.37 3.00
N LEU A 31 7.08 2.69 2.60
CA LEU A 31 7.15 1.37 1.98
C LEU A 31 7.96 1.35 0.67
N TRP A 32 7.83 2.38 -0.16
CA TRP A 32 8.62 2.52 -1.38
C TRP A 32 10.11 2.76 -1.10
N ARG A 33 10.42 3.69 -0.18
CA ARG A 33 11.80 4.02 0.21
C ARG A 33 12.52 2.82 0.81
N THR A 34 11.81 2.03 1.61
CA THR A 34 12.34 0.83 2.29
C THR A 34 12.18 -0.46 1.48
N ARG A 35 11.89 -0.37 0.18
CA ARG A 35 11.62 -1.56 -0.68
C ARG A 35 12.77 -2.58 -0.72
N HIS A 36 14.01 -2.10 -0.56
CA HIS A 36 15.23 -2.92 -0.61
C HIS A 36 15.77 -3.30 0.78
N THR A 37 15.57 -2.43 1.77
CA THR A 37 16.11 -2.60 3.13
C THR A 37 15.14 -3.27 4.10
N GLY A 38 13.84 -3.24 3.78
CA GLY A 38 12.79 -3.53 4.73
C GLY A 38 12.52 -2.35 5.68
N LEU A 39 11.35 -2.39 6.34
CA LEU A 39 10.97 -1.44 7.39
C LEU A 39 11.67 -1.80 8.68
N ASP A 40 12.31 -0.82 9.31
CA ASP A 40 12.91 -0.99 10.63
C ASP A 40 11.87 -0.90 11.75
N ALA A 41 12.32 -1.05 13.01
CA ALA A 41 11.45 -1.00 14.16
C ALA A 41 10.82 0.39 14.40
N ALA A 42 11.50 1.47 14.00
CA ALA A 42 11.02 2.84 14.18
C ALA A 42 9.88 3.15 13.20
N ASP A 43 10.05 2.81 11.92
CA ASP A 43 8.98 2.96 10.93
C ASP A 43 7.75 2.11 11.31
N ARG A 44 7.98 0.87 11.79
CA ARG A 44 6.90 0.00 12.29
C ARG A 44 6.14 0.63 13.46
N GLN A 45 6.84 1.23 14.41
CA GLN A 45 6.23 1.95 15.53
C GLN A 45 5.38 3.14 15.03
N ILE A 46 5.91 3.95 14.12
CA ILE A 46 5.19 5.09 13.54
C ILE A 46 3.91 4.62 12.83
N PHE A 47 3.99 3.53 12.06
CA PHE A 47 2.82 2.98 11.39
C PHE A 47 1.78 2.47 12.37
N ARG A 48 2.18 1.83 13.48
CA ARG A 48 1.26 1.44 14.55
C ARG A 48 0.55 2.64 15.17
N GLU A 49 1.27 3.73 15.40
CA GLU A 49 0.70 4.96 15.95
C GLU A 49 -0.30 5.59 14.97
N ILE A 50 0.07 5.71 13.69
CA ILE A 50 -0.81 6.22 12.63
C ILE A 50 -2.09 5.40 12.52
N LEU A 51 -1.97 4.07 12.56
CA LEU A 51 -3.08 3.14 12.38
C LEU A 51 -3.80 2.79 13.69
N GLN A 52 -3.34 3.35 14.81
CA GLN A 52 -3.87 3.09 16.15
C GLN A 52 -4.00 1.58 16.44
N LEU A 53 -2.94 0.83 16.12
CA LEU A 53 -2.91 -0.63 16.28
C LEU A 53 -2.32 -1.03 17.65
N PRO A 54 -2.96 -1.95 18.38
CA PRO A 54 -2.47 -2.39 19.69
C PRO A 54 -1.25 -3.31 19.61
N ASN A 55 -1.03 -3.99 18.48
CA ASN A 55 0.06 -4.94 18.27
C ASN A 55 0.52 -4.97 16.80
N ASP A 56 1.64 -5.67 16.54
CA ASP A 56 2.20 -5.84 15.19
C ASP A 56 1.51 -6.96 14.39
N SER A 57 0.66 -7.79 14.99
CA SER A 57 0.08 -8.96 14.31
C SER A 57 -0.79 -8.57 13.12
N ASP A 58 -1.46 -7.42 13.19
CA ASP A 58 -2.27 -6.88 12.10
C ASP A 58 -1.47 -6.03 11.11
N ILE A 59 -0.26 -5.61 11.47
CA ILE A 59 0.55 -4.72 10.62
C ILE A 59 1.14 -5.47 9.44
N ASP A 60 1.77 -6.63 9.68
CA ASP A 60 2.49 -7.35 8.63
C ASP A 60 1.56 -7.71 7.44
N PRO A 61 0.36 -8.27 7.65
CA PRO A 61 -0.58 -8.53 6.55
C PRO A 61 -0.97 -7.26 5.78
N LEU A 62 -1.23 -6.14 6.47
CA LEU A 62 -1.54 -4.86 5.81
C LEU A 62 -0.36 -4.39 4.95
N LEU A 63 0.87 -4.46 5.45
CA LEU A 63 2.05 -4.06 4.71
C LEU A 63 2.27 -4.94 3.48
N VAL A 64 1.94 -6.23 3.55
CA VAL A 64 1.96 -7.10 2.36
C VAL A 64 0.96 -6.62 1.31
N CYS A 65 -0.28 -6.28 1.70
CA CYS A 65 -1.29 -5.74 0.78
C CYS A 65 -0.77 -4.52 0.03
N LEU A 66 -0.23 -3.57 0.78
CA LEU A 66 0.27 -2.31 0.25
C LEU A 66 1.47 -2.54 -0.67
N ARG A 67 2.40 -3.42 -0.30
CA ARG A 67 3.54 -3.77 -1.16
C ARG A 67 3.11 -4.42 -2.46
N VAL A 68 2.08 -5.29 -2.44
CA VAL A 68 1.53 -5.89 -3.65
C VAL A 68 0.93 -4.82 -4.56
N LEU A 69 0.17 -3.86 -4.02
CA LEU A 69 -0.39 -2.74 -4.79
C LEU A 69 0.69 -1.86 -5.41
N ILE A 70 1.69 -1.47 -4.62
CA ILE A 70 2.83 -0.68 -5.08
C ILE A 70 3.54 -1.41 -6.22
N ARG A 71 3.83 -2.71 -6.04
CA ARG A 71 4.52 -3.50 -7.07
C ARG A 71 3.69 -3.58 -8.36
N ARG A 72 2.41 -3.96 -8.28
CA ARG A 72 1.54 -4.04 -9.46
C ARG A 72 1.42 -2.68 -10.16
N CYS A 73 1.22 -1.61 -9.41
CA CYS A 73 1.12 -0.26 -9.95
C CYS A 73 2.37 0.14 -10.76
N VAL A 74 3.56 -0.11 -10.22
CA VAL A 74 4.81 0.40 -10.79
C VAL A 74 5.39 -0.55 -11.84
N TYR A 75 5.48 -1.86 -11.56
CA TYR A 75 6.11 -2.84 -12.44
C TYR A 75 5.21 -3.24 -13.62
N ASP A 76 3.90 -3.40 -13.40
CA ASP A 76 2.97 -3.77 -14.47
C ASP A 76 2.56 -2.55 -15.32
N ASN A 77 3.06 -1.35 -14.97
CA ASN A 77 2.75 -0.08 -15.63
C ASN A 77 1.24 0.11 -15.89
N VAL A 78 0.43 -0.17 -14.88
CA VAL A 78 -1.03 -0.11 -14.97
C VAL A 78 -1.45 1.31 -15.34
N SER A 79 -2.25 1.47 -16.40
CA SER A 79 -2.72 2.79 -16.80
C SER A 79 -3.63 3.39 -15.72
N LYS A 80 -3.75 4.71 -15.70
CA LYS A 80 -4.60 5.42 -14.73
C LYS A 80 -6.04 4.89 -14.75
N ASP A 81 -6.58 4.65 -15.94
CA ASP A 81 -7.94 4.16 -16.14
C ASP A 81 -8.13 2.72 -15.64
N GLU A 82 -7.08 1.90 -15.59
CA GLU A 82 -7.16 0.48 -15.20
C GLU A 82 -6.81 0.24 -13.73
N MET A 83 -6.30 1.26 -13.02
CA MET A 83 -5.79 1.11 -11.65
C MET A 83 -6.86 0.67 -10.65
N HIS A 84 -8.11 1.05 -10.87
CA HIS A 84 -9.24 0.61 -10.04
C HIS A 84 -9.44 -0.93 -10.10
N LYS A 85 -8.98 -1.60 -11.16
CA LYS A 85 -9.06 -3.06 -11.31
C LYS A 85 -8.05 -3.82 -10.46
N LEU A 86 -7.11 -3.12 -9.80
CA LEU A 86 -6.17 -3.73 -8.87
C LEU A 86 -6.82 -4.22 -7.57
N PHE A 87 -7.97 -3.67 -7.24
CA PHE A 87 -8.68 -3.94 -5.99
C PHE A 87 -9.84 -4.91 -6.26
N PRO A 88 -10.05 -5.92 -5.40
CA PRO A 88 -11.22 -6.76 -5.50
C PRO A 88 -12.47 -6.02 -4.99
N ALA A 89 -13.65 -6.57 -5.29
CA ALA A 89 -14.94 -5.98 -4.91
C ALA A 89 -15.13 -5.89 -3.38
N GLU A 90 -14.42 -6.69 -2.59
CA GLU A 90 -14.50 -6.65 -1.12
C GLU A 90 -13.91 -5.38 -0.49
N VAL A 91 -13.04 -4.67 -1.20
CA VAL A 91 -12.42 -3.43 -0.69
C VAL A 91 -13.41 -2.28 -0.80
N LEU A 92 -13.61 -1.54 0.30
CA LEU A 92 -14.49 -0.37 0.33
C LEU A 92 -14.15 0.64 -0.77
N SER A 93 -15.16 1.11 -1.51
CA SER A 93 -14.97 2.00 -2.67
C SER A 93 -14.22 3.29 -2.33
N GLU A 94 -14.46 3.86 -1.14
CA GLU A 94 -13.75 5.06 -0.69
C GLU A 94 -12.24 4.81 -0.54
N LEU A 95 -11.89 3.65 0.02
CA LEU A 95 -10.50 3.24 0.17
C LEU A 95 -9.86 2.93 -1.20
N GLN A 96 -10.58 2.29 -2.10
CA GLN A 96 -10.11 2.06 -3.48
C GLN A 96 -9.80 3.39 -4.17
N ARG A 97 -10.67 4.40 -4.05
CA ARG A 97 -10.46 5.74 -4.64
C ARG A 97 -9.24 6.42 -4.05
N LEU A 98 -9.10 6.41 -2.72
CA LEU A 98 -7.95 6.98 -2.02
C LEU A 98 -6.63 6.35 -2.49
N LEU A 99 -6.55 5.01 -2.46
CA LEU A 99 -5.37 4.28 -2.87
C LEU A 99 -5.07 4.47 -4.36
N THR A 100 -6.09 4.44 -5.23
CA THR A 100 -5.94 4.74 -6.66
C THR A 100 -5.32 6.11 -6.87
N LEU A 101 -5.84 7.15 -6.21
CA LEU A 101 -5.33 8.51 -6.33
C LEU A 101 -3.85 8.61 -5.91
N LEU A 102 -3.49 8.01 -4.77
CA LEU A 102 -2.13 8.04 -4.25
C LEU A 102 -1.16 7.22 -5.12
N LEU A 103 -1.56 6.03 -5.56
CA LEU A 103 -0.75 5.20 -6.45
C LEU A 103 -0.52 5.89 -7.80
N GLN A 104 -1.55 6.50 -8.40
CA GLN A 104 -1.39 7.29 -9.63
C GLN A 104 -0.46 8.49 -9.44
N LYS A 105 -0.51 9.16 -8.28
CA LYS A 105 0.36 10.29 -7.94
C LYS A 105 1.83 9.87 -7.94
N PHE A 106 2.15 8.70 -7.37
CA PHE A 106 3.53 8.26 -7.20
C PHE A 106 4.08 7.41 -8.33
N GLN A 107 3.23 6.78 -9.14
CA GLN A 107 3.64 5.82 -10.16
C GLN A 107 4.78 6.33 -11.06
N LYS A 108 4.69 7.58 -11.54
CA LYS A 108 5.71 8.15 -12.43
C LYS A 108 7.08 8.22 -11.74
N GLU A 109 7.14 8.82 -10.56
CA GLU A 109 8.37 8.97 -9.78
C GLU A 109 8.98 7.61 -9.43
N TRP A 110 8.16 6.67 -8.96
CA TRP A 110 8.62 5.34 -8.59
C TRP A 110 9.12 4.52 -9.78
N ARG A 111 8.54 4.70 -10.98
CA ARG A 111 9.05 4.07 -12.19
C ARG A 111 10.41 4.64 -12.60
N GLU A 112 10.60 5.95 -12.46
CA GLU A 112 11.90 6.59 -12.67
C GLU A 112 12.93 6.07 -11.66
N ASP A 113 12.56 5.90 -10.40
CA ASP A 113 13.43 5.29 -9.38
C ASP A 113 13.86 3.86 -9.76
N ILE A 114 12.94 3.01 -10.22
CA ILE A 114 13.30 1.66 -10.70
C ILE A 114 14.30 1.73 -11.86
N SER A 115 14.09 2.65 -12.81
CA SER A 115 14.98 2.77 -13.97
C SER A 115 16.41 3.19 -13.59
N LYS A 116 16.58 3.84 -12.43
CA LYS A 116 17.90 4.24 -11.87
C LYS A 116 18.54 3.15 -11.00
N ASP A 117 17.73 2.21 -10.49
CA ASP A 117 18.20 1.05 -9.73
C ASP A 117 18.79 -0.06 -10.64
N GLN A 118 18.56 0.02 -11.96
CA GLN A 118 19.12 -0.90 -12.98
C GLN A 118 20.46 -0.43 -13.52
#